data_AF-A0A955K131-F1
#
_entry.id   AF-A0A955K131-F1
#
_cell.length_a   1.000
_cell.length_b   1.000
_cell.length_c   1.000
_cell.angle_alpha   90.00
_cell.angle_beta   90.00
_cell.angle_gamma   90.00
#
_symmetry.space_group_name_H-M   'P 1'
#
loop_
_entity.id
_entity.type
_entity.pdbx_description
1 polymer ?
#
loop_
_entity_poly.entity_id
_entity_poly.type
_entity_poly.pdbx_seq_one_letter_code
_entity_poly.pdbx_strand_id
1 'polypeptide(L)' 'MAKGIMLGVALGAAAFGLAWIGSSYMKALGRNPEAGKAAGQIIIIAAMVEVTALLAFLLGAFLLS' A
#
# COMPACT_ATOMS: atom_id res chain seq x y z
N MET A 1 -21.54 7.38 -8.93
CA MET A 1 -21.45 6.08 -8.22
C MET A 1 -20.18 5.30 -8.59
N ALA A 2 -19.92 5.05 -9.87
CA ALA A 2 -18.73 4.31 -10.34
C ALA A 2 -17.38 4.88 -9.84
N LYS A 3 -17.21 6.20 -9.87
CA LYS A 3 -16.02 6.90 -9.35
C LYS A 3 -15.75 6.65 -7.86
N GLY A 4 -16.79 6.70 -7.03
CA GLY A 4 -16.67 6.40 -5.59
C GLY A 4 -16.32 4.93 -5.34
N ILE A 5 -16.88 4.01 -6.12
CA ILE A 5 -16.54 2.58 -6.04
C ILE A 5 -15.08 2.35 -6.46
N MET A 6 -14.64 2.95 -7.57
CA MET A 6 -13.26 2.82 -8.04
C MET A 6 -12.26 3.35 -7.00
N LEU A 7 -12.53 4.53 -6.43
CA LEU A 7 -11.70 5.10 -5.37
C LEU A 7 -11.71 4.24 -4.10
N GLY A 8 -12.88 3.76 -3.69
CA GLY A 8 -13.00 2.85 -2.54
C GLY A 8 -12.23 1.55 -2.73
N VAL A 9 -12.28 0.96 -3.93
CA VAL A 9 -11.52 -0.25 -4.26
C VAL A 9 -10.02 0.03 -4.29
N ALA A 10 -9.58 1.12 -4.93
CA ALA A 10 -8.16 1.45 -5.04
C ALA A 10 -7.54 1.72 -3.66
N LEU A 11 -8.17 2.56 -2.85
CA LEU A 11 -7.70 2.89 -1.51
C LEU A 11 -7.82 1.69 -0.55
N GLY A 12 -8.91 0.92 -0.65
CA GLY A 12 -9.10 -0.30 0.14
C GLY A 12 -8.05 -1.37 -0.18
N ALA A 13 -7.74 -1.57 -1.47
CA ALA A 13 -6.70 -2.50 -1.89
C ALA A 13 -5.31 -2.05 -1.44
N ALA A 14 -5.01 -0.75 -1.49
CA ALA A 14 -3.76 -0.20 -0.99
C ALA A 14 -3.61 -0.43 0.53
N ALA A 15 -4.65 -0.11 1.30
CA ALA A 15 -4.66 -0.34 2.74
C ALA A 15 -4.46 -1.82 3.10
N PHE A 16 -5.14 -2.72 2.38
CA PHE A 16 -4.97 -4.16 2.57
C PHE A 16 -3.57 -4.63 2.20
N GLY A 17 -3.01 -4.15 1.08
CA GLY A 17 -1.66 -4.46 0.65
C GLY A 17 -0.61 -4.04 1.68
N LEU A 18 -0.72 -2.82 2.23
CA LEU A 18 0.17 -2.33 3.27
C LEU A 18 0.05 -3.13 4.57
N ALA A 19 -1.17 -3.48 4.99
CA ALA A 19 -1.38 -4.34 6.16
C ALA A 19 -0.75 -5.73 5.95
N TRP A 20 -0.85 -6.29 4.75
CA TRP A 20 -0.24 -7.57 4.40
C TRP A 20 1.30 -7.49 4.42
N ILE A 21 1.88 -6.48 3.76
CA ILE A 21 3.33 -6.26 3.71
C ILE A 21 3.88 -6.06 5.13
N GLY A 22 3.27 -5.15 5.90
CA GLY A 22 3.68 -4.85 7.27
C GLY A 22 3.59 -6.07 8.19
N SER A 23 2.45 -6.79 8.17
CA SER A 23 2.30 -7.98 9.00
C SER A 23 3.25 -9.11 8.62
N SER A 24 3.54 -9.29 7.33
CA SER A 24 4.50 -10.29 6.85
C SER A 24 5.93 -9.92 7.29
N TYR A 25 6.30 -8.65 7.19
CA TYR A 25 7.59 -8.16 7.67
C TYR A 25 7.73 -8.35 9.19
N MET A 26 6.71 -7.97 9.97
CA MET A 26 6.74 -8.13 11.43
C MET A 26 6.84 -9.60 11.85
N LYS A 27 6.15 -10.51 11.15
CA LYS A 27 6.29 -11.97 11.36
C LYS A 27 7.71 -12.44 11.05
N ALA A 28 8.34 -11.94 9.98
CA ALA A 28 9.71 -12.29 9.64
C ALA A 28 10.71 -11.76 10.67
N LEU A 29 10.55 -10.51 11.11
CA LEU A 29 11.37 -9.87 12.12
C LEU A 29 11.30 -10.58 13.48
N GLY A 30 10.09 -10.97 13.90
CA GLY A 30 9.91 -11.73 15.14
C GLY A 30 10.55 -13.13 15.12
N ARG A 31 10.73 -13.72 13.93
CA ARG A 31 11.41 -15.02 13.75
C ARG A 31 12.92 -14.89 13.60
N ASN A 32 13.37 -13.81 12.95
CA ASN A 32 14.77 -13.52 12.75
C ASN A 32 15.02 -12.00 12.86
N PRO A 33 15.68 -11.53 13.93
CA PRO A 33 16.04 -10.12 14.08
C PRO A 33 16.88 -9.56 12.92
N GLU A 34 17.65 -10.40 12.22
CA GLU A 34 18.44 -9.95 11.06
C GLU A 34 17.58 -9.48 9.88
N ALA A 35 16.31 -9.91 9.81
CA ALA A 35 15.36 -9.38 8.83
C ALA A 35 15.13 -7.87 9.01
N GLY A 36 15.49 -7.30 10.17
CA GLY A 36 15.53 -5.86 10.43
C GLY A 36 16.32 -5.07 9.37
N LYS A 37 17.36 -5.68 8.79
CA LYS A 37 18.17 -5.07 7.72
C LYS A 37 17.36 -4.71 6.47
N ALA A 38 16.24 -5.41 6.24
CA ALA A 38 15.35 -5.16 5.09
C ALA A 38 14.35 -4.01 5.33
N ALA A 39 14.30 -3.38 6.51
CA ALA A 39 13.32 -2.33 6.85
C ALA A 39 13.24 -1.22 5.79
N GLY A 40 14.40 -0.76 5.31
CA GLY A 40 14.46 0.28 4.27
C GLY A 40 13.80 -0.14 2.96
N GLN A 41 14.01 -1.39 2.53
CA GLN A 41 13.36 -1.92 1.32
C GLN A 41 11.85 -2.04 1.52
N ILE A 42 11.39 -2.46 2.70
CA ILE A 42 9.96 -2.55 3.01
C ILE A 42 9.29 -1.18 2.98
N ILE A 43 9.95 -0.14 3.49
CA ILE A 43 9.45 1.24 3.42
C ILE A 43 9.34 1.72 1.96
N ILE A 44 10.33 1.40 1.11
CA ILE A 44 10.27 1.73 -0.32
C ILE A 44 9.09 1.04 -0.99
N ILE A 45 8.88 -0.25 -0.72
CA ILE A 45 7.73 -1.00 -1.27
C ILE A 45 6.42 -0.37 -0.79
N ALA A 46 6.30 -0.04 0.50
CA ALA A 46 5.12 0.64 1.04
C ALA A 46 4.86 1.99 0.35
N ALA A 47 5.92 2.79 0.14
CA ALA A 47 5.83 4.05 -0.59
C ALA A 47 5.36 3.85 -2.04
N MET A 48 5.78 2.78 -2.73
CA MET A 48 5.30 2.50 -4.09
C MET A 48 3.80 2.16 -4.14
N VAL A 49 3.30 1.44 -3.13
CA VAL A 49 1.86 1.16 -2.99
C VAL A 49 1.09 2.46 -2.78
N GLU A 50 1.57 3.32 -1.87
CA GLU A 50 0.97 4.64 -1.62
C GLU A 50 0.97 5.53 -2.86
N VAL A 51 2.09 5.61 -3.60
CA VAL A 51 2.15 6.39 -4.86
C VAL A 51 1.11 5.89 -5.85
N THR A 52 0.92 4.58 -5.97
CA THR A 52 -0.11 4.00 -6.85
C THR A 52 -1.51 4.39 -6.39
N ALA A 53 -1.78 4.33 -5.08
CA ALA A 53 -3.06 4.73 -4.50
C ALA A 53 -3.35 6.23 -4.72
N LEU A 54 -2.34 7.09 -4.55
CA LEU A 54 -2.44 8.53 -4.78
C LEU A 54 -2.67 8.86 -6.26
N LEU A 55 -2.03 8.14 -7.20
CA LEU A 55 -2.29 8.29 -8.63
C LEU A 55 -3.71 7.83 -9.00
N ALA A 56 -4.18 6.72 -8.44
CA ALA A 56 -5.56 6.26 -8.63
C ALA A 56 -6.57 7.25 -8.03
N PHE A 57 -6.23 7.85 -6.89
CA PHE A 57 -7.02 8.92 -6.29
C PHE A 57 -7.06 10.15 -7.19
N LEU A 58 -5.92 10.63 -7.68
CA LEU A 58 -5.86 11.77 -8.59
C LEU A 58 -6.72 11.54 -9.84
N LEU A 59 -6.53 10.39 -10.49
CA LEU A 59 -7.28 10.02 -11.69
C LEU A 59 -8.78 9.95 -11.41
N GLY A 60 -9.17 9.21 -10.37
CA GLY A 60 -10.56 9.01 -10.00
C GLY A 60 -11.22 10.29 -9.55
N ALA A 61 -10.62 11.04 -8.63
CA ALA A 61 -11.20 12.22 -8.00
C ALA A 61 -11.27 13.44 -8.94
N PHE A 62 -10.29 13.61 -9.84
CA PHE A 62 -10.17 14.87 -10.60
C PHE A 62 -10.20 14.72 -12.13
N LEU A 63 -9.69 13.62 -12.69
CA LEU A 63 -9.48 13.53 -14.14
C LEU A 63 -10.56 12.76 -14.88
N LEU A 64 -11.26 11.85 -14.20
CA LEU A 64 -12.39 11.10 -14.76
C LEU A 64 -13.71 11.76 -14.39
N SER A 65 -14.52 12.03 -15.42
CA SER A 65 -15.88 12.59 -15.38
C SER A 65 -16.94 11.52 -15.25
#